data_AF-A0A211ZSW1-F1
#
_entry.id   AF-A0A211ZSW1-F1
#
_cell.length_a   1.000
_cell.length_b   1.000
_cell.length_c   1.000
_cell.angle_alpha   90.00
_cell.angle_beta   90.00
_cell.angle_gamma   90.00
#
_symmetry.space_group_name_H-M   'P 1'
#
loop_
_entity.id
_entity.type
_entity.pdbx_description
1 polymer ?
#
loop_
_entity_poly.entity_id
_entity_poly.type
_entity_poly.pdbx_seq_one_letter_code
_entity_poly.pdbx_strand_id
1 'polypeptide(L)'
;MSCERQRFVVDCPSRLLFDQIADKWSMMVLTVLDPGPMRFNAIKRHLEGVTQKALTQCLRRLERNGLVSRRVIPVSPVAVEYEITRLGRSLQHPFKALYAWMLDHLEEVDEARRIFDERGLPGSGTDFRIPTTS
;
A
#
# COMPACT_ATOMS: atom_id res chain seq x y z
N MET A 1 23.78 -12.90 -8.48
CA MET A 1 22.39 -12.59 -8.08
C MET A 1 21.96 -11.32 -8.79
N SER A 2 21.84 -11.40 -10.12
CA SER A 2 21.45 -10.28 -10.97
C SER A 2 20.06 -10.57 -11.52
N CYS A 3 19.09 -9.73 -11.18
CA CYS A 3 17.85 -9.65 -11.93
C CYS A 3 18.21 -9.05 -13.30
N GLU A 4 18.48 -9.90 -14.28
CA GLU A 4 18.66 -9.47 -15.67
C GLU A 4 17.34 -8.96 -16.23
N ARG A 5 17.48 -7.93 -17.07
CA ARG A 5 16.58 -6.79 -17.22
C ARG A 5 15.22 -7.08 -17.88
N GLN A 6 14.76 -8.33 -18.02
CA GLN A 6 13.52 -8.63 -18.75
C GLN A 6 12.92 -10.04 -18.55
N ARG A 7 13.12 -10.67 -17.39
CA ARG A 7 12.40 -11.92 -17.06
C ARG A 7 11.67 -11.77 -15.72
N PHE A 8 10.36 -11.54 -15.77
CA PHE A 8 9.49 -11.57 -14.60
C PHE A 8 9.35 -13.02 -14.12
N VAL A 9 10.36 -13.53 -13.43
CA VAL A 9 10.29 -14.83 -12.75
C VAL A 9 9.33 -14.70 -11.57
N VAL A 10 8.47 -15.70 -11.36
CA VAL A 10 7.43 -15.69 -10.30
C VAL A 10 8.04 -15.42 -8.92
N ASP A 11 9.24 -15.95 -8.66
CA ASP A 11 10.01 -15.76 -7.42
C ASP A 11 11.04 -14.63 -7.50
N CYS A 12 10.80 -13.60 -8.33
CA CYS A 12 11.73 -12.47 -8.39
C CYS A 12 11.68 -11.70 -7.06
N PRO A 13 12.83 -11.50 -6.37
CA PRO A 13 12.88 -10.73 -5.12
C PRO A 13 12.32 -9.30 -5.26
N SER A 14 12.34 -8.75 -6.47
CA SER A 14 11.77 -7.45 -6.79
C SER A 14 10.24 -7.42 -6.66
N ARG A 15 9.53 -8.51 -6.95
CA ARG A 15 8.07 -8.62 -6.80
C ARG A 15 7.68 -8.65 -5.33
N LEU A 16 8.37 -9.47 -4.53
CA LEU A 16 8.16 -9.52 -3.08
C LEU A 16 8.45 -8.16 -2.42
N LEU A 17 9.50 -7.48 -2.88
CA LEU A 17 9.79 -6.11 -2.43
C LEU A 17 8.67 -5.15 -2.85
N PHE A 18 8.20 -5.23 -4.09
CA PHE A 18 7.10 -4.40 -4.61
C PHE A 18 5.82 -4.58 -3.78
N ASP A 19 5.39 -5.81 -3.52
CA ASP A 19 4.20 -6.08 -2.70
C ASP A 19 4.35 -5.54 -1.26
N GLN A 20 5.57 -5.58 -0.71
CA GLN A 20 5.82 -5.06 0.64
C GLN A 20 5.83 -3.53 0.73
N ILE A 21 6.26 -2.84 -0.35
CA ILE A 21 6.31 -1.38 -0.41
C ILE A 21 5.01 -0.77 -0.95
N ALA A 22 4.29 -1.45 -1.83
CA ALA A 22 3.02 -1.01 -2.40
C ALA A 22 1.82 -1.25 -1.47
N ASP A 23 2.06 -1.66 -0.22
CA ASP A 23 1.04 -1.76 0.82
C ASP A 23 0.37 -0.39 1.07
N LYS A 24 -0.94 -0.44 1.35
CA LYS A 24 -1.82 0.72 1.56
C LYS A 24 -1.21 1.79 2.49
N TRP A 25 -0.49 1.35 3.52
CA TRP A 25 0.01 2.24 4.56
C TRP A 25 1.43 2.74 4.31
N SER A 26 2.21 2.06 3.47
CA SER A 26 3.63 2.38 3.26
C SER A 26 3.83 3.81 2.80
N MET A 27 3.07 4.25 1.78
CA MET A 27 3.17 5.62 1.27
C MET A 27 2.72 6.66 2.30
N MET A 28 1.65 6.39 3.04
CA MET A 28 1.16 7.28 4.09
C MET A 28 2.19 7.44 5.21
N VAL A 29 2.80 6.34 5.66
CA VAL A 29 3.85 6.38 6.70
C VAL A 29 5.07 7.16 6.21
N LEU A 30 5.55 6.89 4.99
CA LEU A 30 6.70 7.62 4.43
C LEU A 30 6.41 9.12 4.25
N THR A 31 5.17 9.49 3.93
CA THR A 31 4.76 10.90 3.81
C THR A 31 4.71 11.58 5.17
N VAL A 32 4.18 10.91 6.19
CA VAL A 32 4.10 11.45 7.55
C VAL A 32 5.47 11.62 8.20
N LEU A 33 6.43 10.76 7.86
CA LEU A 33 7.82 10.85 8.33
C LEU A 33 8.70 11.80 7.51
N ASP A 34 8.18 12.37 6.42
CA ASP A 34 8.95 13.28 5.56
C ASP A 34 9.48 14.52 6.30
N PRO A 35 8.68 15.19 7.15
CA PRO A 35 9.13 16.40 7.87
C PRO A 35 10.20 16.12 8.93
N GLY A 36 10.31 14.88 9.42
CA GLY A 36 11.27 14.53 10.46
C GLY A 36 10.90 13.29 11.29
N PRO A 37 11.74 12.94 12.28
CA PRO A 37 11.51 11.80 13.15
C PRO A 37 10.23 11.94 13.98
N MET A 38 9.46 10.87 14.11
CA MET A 38 8.21 10.86 14.87
C MET A 38 8.05 9.62 15.75
N ARG A 39 7.35 9.78 16.86
CA ARG A 39 6.93 8.67 17.73
C ARG A 39 5.77 7.89 17.13
N PHE A 40 5.64 6.62 17.49
CA PHE A 40 4.55 5.74 17.04
C PHE A 40 3.16 6.38 17.17
N ASN A 41 2.86 6.97 18.33
CA ASN A 41 1.56 7.59 18.59
C ASN A 41 1.32 8.84 17.74
N ALA A 42 2.36 9.60 17.40
CA ALA A 42 2.22 10.73 16.49
C ALA A 42 1.87 10.26 15.08
N ILE A 43 2.59 9.26 14.57
CA ILE A 43 2.32 8.64 13.27
C ILE A 43 0.89 8.09 13.21
N LYS A 44 0.46 7.34 14.24
CA LYS A 44 -0.89 6.78 14.33
C LYS A 44 -1.99 7.85 14.27
N ARG A 45 -1.76 9.02 14.87
CA ARG A 45 -2.73 10.14 14.83
C ARG A 45 -2.87 10.76 13.46
N HIS A 46 -1.79 10.80 12.67
CA HIS A 46 -1.85 11.29 11.28
C HIS A 46 -2.49 10.28 10.32
N LEU A 47 -2.45 8.99 10.65
CA LEU A 47 -3.03 7.91 9.83
C LEU A 47 -4.40 7.52 10.39
N GLU A 48 -5.41 8.36 10.19
CA GLU A 48 -6.78 8.07 10.61
C GLU A 48 -7.28 6.74 9.99
N GLY A 49 -7.84 5.86 10.83
CA GLY A 49 -8.30 4.53 10.42
C GLY A 49 -7.24 3.42 10.43
N VAL A 50 -5.95 3.71 10.68
CA VAL A 50 -4.94 2.66 10.85
C VAL A 50 -5.08 1.96 12.19
N THR A 51 -5.14 0.62 12.18
CA THR A 51 -5.08 -0.15 13.42
C THR A 51 -3.66 -0.15 13.96
N GLN A 52 -3.51 -0.24 15.28
CA GLN A 52 -2.18 -0.34 15.91
C GLN A 52 -1.36 -1.52 15.39
N LYS A 53 -2.03 -2.65 15.14
CA LYS A 53 -1.43 -3.85 14.56
C LYS A 53 -0.93 -3.58 13.14
N ALA A 54 -1.76 -2.99 12.28
CA ALA A 54 -1.39 -2.66 10.91
C ALA A 54 -0.20 -1.68 10.85
N LEU A 55 -0.22 -0.62 11.67
CA LEU A 55 0.88 0.33 11.72
C LEU A 55 2.18 -0.32 12.21
N THR A 56 2.11 -1.19 13.22
CA THR A 56 3.29 -1.92 13.73
C THR A 56 3.87 -2.84 12.66
N GLN A 57 3.02 -3.57 11.93
CA GLN A 57 3.45 -4.43 10.83
C GLN A 57 4.07 -3.61 9.70
N CYS A 58 3.46 -2.48 9.34
CA CYS A 58 3.99 -1.57 8.32
C CYS A 58 5.37 -1.03 8.71
N LEU A 59 5.52 -0.46 9.90
CA LEU A 59 6.81 0.07 10.37
C LEU A 59 7.89 -1.01 10.42
N ARG A 60 7.58 -2.23 10.90
CA ARG A 60 8.52 -3.35 10.89
C ARG A 60 8.96 -3.76 9.49
N ARG A 61 8.05 -3.77 8.50
CA ARG A 61 8.42 -4.05 7.10
C ARG A 61 9.30 -2.94 6.52
N LEU A 62 8.92 -1.68 6.72
CA LEU A 62 9.71 -0.54 6.25
C LEU A 62 11.10 -0.49 6.90
N GLU A 63 11.20 -0.85 8.18
CA GLU A 63 12.46 -0.98 8.91
C GLU A 63 13.31 -2.12 8.33
N ARG A 64 12.72 -3.31 8.12
CA ARG A 64 13.41 -4.46 7.51
C ARG A 64 13.93 -4.15 6.10
N ASN A 65 13.20 -3.34 5.34
CA ASN A 65 13.58 -2.93 3.98
C ASN A 65 14.52 -1.71 3.96
N GLY A 66 14.90 -1.17 5.13
CA GLY A 66 15.81 -0.03 5.24
C GLY A 66 15.20 1.30 4.78
N LEU A 67 13.88 1.39 4.64
CA LEU A 67 13.16 2.60 4.24
C LEU A 67 12.88 3.53 5.43
N VAL A 68 12.75 2.94 6.62
CA VAL A 68 12.58 3.64 7.88
C VAL A 68 13.65 3.13 8.86
N SER A 69 14.16 4.00 9.71
CA SER A 69 15.02 3.65 10.83
C SER A 69 14.28 3.85 12.14
N ARG A 70 14.61 3.01 13.13
CA ARG A 70 14.04 3.07 14.47
C ARG A 70 15.13 3.46 15.47
N ARG A 71 14.91 4.55 16.21
CA ARG A 71 15.84 5.04 17.23
C ARG A 71 15.18 4.96 18.61
N VAL A 72 15.90 4.40 19.58
CA VAL A 72 15.48 4.45 20.99
C VAL A 72 16.11 5.70 21.61
N ILE A 73 15.29 6.56 22.18
CA ILE A 73 15.73 7.77 22.86
C ILE A 73 15.89 7.42 24.34
N PRO A 74 17.12 7.43 24.89
CA PRO A 74 17.43 7.01 26.26
C PRO A 74 17.15 8.13 27.27
N VAL A 75 16.03 8.84 27.11
CA VAL A 75 15.54 9.83 28.07
C VAL A 75 14.41 9.21 28.89
N SER A 76 14.17 9.69 30.12
CA SER A 76 13.03 9.23 30.93
C SER A 76 11.78 10.07 30.59
N PRO A 77 10.65 9.48 30.18
CA PRO A 77 10.41 8.06 29.88
C PRO A 77 10.97 7.64 28.51
N VAL A 78 11.46 6.39 28.42
CA VAL A 78 12.08 5.84 27.20
C VAL A 78 11.11 5.96 26.03
N ALA A 79 11.56 6.61 24.96
CA ALA A 79 10.76 6.83 23.76
C ALA A 79 11.38 6.15 22.55
N VAL A 80 10.53 5.81 21.58
CA VAL A 80 10.95 5.25 20.29
C VAL A 80 10.52 6.21 19.20
N GLU A 81 11.46 6.57 18.34
CA GLU A 81 11.24 7.42 17.18
C GLU A 81 11.55 6.66 15.90
N TYR A 82 10.78 6.99 14.86
CA TYR A 82 10.92 6.46 13.53
C TYR A 82 11.30 7.60 12.60
N GLU A 83 12.26 7.36 11.73
CA GLU A 83 12.80 8.37 10.81
C GLU A 83 12.92 7.75 9.41
N ILE A 84 12.44 8.47 8.39
CA ILE A 84 12.61 8.03 7.01
C ILE A 84 14.09 8.08 6.61
N THR A 85 14.59 7.00 5.99
CA THR A 85 15.98 6.93 5.54
C THR A 85 16.15 7.62 4.19
N ARG A 86 17.40 7.78 3.74
CA ARG A 86 17.69 8.23 2.38
C ARG A 86 17.06 7.33 1.31
N LEU A 87 17.04 6.02 1.54
CA LEU A 87 16.39 5.06 0.65
C LEU A 87 14.87 5.27 0.66
N GLY A 88 14.25 5.44 1.83
CA GLY A 88 12.83 5.78 1.95
C GLY A 88 12.46 7.05 1.19
N ARG A 89 13.27 8.10 1.28
CA ARG A 89 13.06 9.35 0.54
C ARG A 89 13.16 9.18 -0.97
N SER A 90 14.13 8.38 -1.46
CA SER A 90 14.23 8.07 -2.90
C SER A 90 12.99 7.34 -3.43
N LEU A 91 12.30 6.57 -2.58
CA LEU A 91 11.08 5.84 -2.93
C LEU A 91 9.83 6.72 -2.96
N GLN A 92 9.81 7.86 -2.24
CA GLN A 92 8.68 8.79 -2.30
C GLN A 92 8.48 9.36 -3.71
N HIS A 93 9.55 9.60 -4.47
CA HIS A 93 9.45 10.16 -5.82
C HIS A 93 8.65 9.28 -6.81
N PRO A 94 8.99 7.99 -7.01
CA PRO A 94 8.19 7.12 -7.87
C PRO A 94 6.77 6.91 -7.34
N PHE A 95 6.56 6.89 -6.03
CA PHE A 95 5.19 6.84 -5.49
C PHE A 95 4.38 8.10 -5.79
N LYS A 96 4.97 9.29 -5.72
CA LYS A 96 4.30 10.53 -6.11
C LYS A 96 3.91 10.53 -7.58
N ALA A 97 4.80 10.04 -8.46
CA ALA A 97 4.50 9.91 -9.88
C ALA A 97 3.35 8.91 -10.13
N LEU A 98 3.37 7.75 -9.46
CA LEU A 98 2.27 6.78 -9.54
C LEU A 98 0.96 7.36 -9.00
N TYR A 99 1.01 8.08 -7.88
CA TYR A 99 -0.17 8.69 -7.28
C TYR A 99 -0.76 9.77 -8.19
N ALA A 100 0.06 10.63 -8.79
CA ALA A 100 -0.38 11.61 -9.77
C ALA A 100 -1.08 10.92 -10.95
N TRP A 101 -0.45 9.89 -11.52
CA TRP A 101 -1.07 9.11 -12.60
C TRP A 101 -2.42 8.50 -12.19
N MET A 102 -2.53 7.94 -10.97
CA MET A 102 -3.79 7.38 -10.47
C MET A 102 -4.88 8.43 -10.32
N LEU A 103 -4.55 9.65 -9.90
CA LEU A 103 -5.52 10.74 -9.82
C LEU A 103 -5.98 11.18 -11.21
N ASP A 104 -5.03 11.29 -12.15
CA ASP A 104 -5.31 11.74 -13.52
C ASP A 104 -6.19 10.75 -14.30
N HIS A 105 -6.13 9.45 -13.99
CA HIS A 105 -6.81 8.38 -14.75
C HIS A 105 -7.89 7.65 -13.94
N LEU A 106 -8.32 8.19 -12.80
CA LEU A 106 -9.30 7.51 -11.93
C LEU A 106 -10.61 7.23 -12.67
N GLU A 107 -11.10 8.23 -13.41
CA GLU A 107 -12.35 8.14 -14.18
C GLU A 107 -12.25 7.10 -15.31
N GLU A 108 -11.12 7.07 -16.02
CA GLU A 108 -10.87 6.09 -17.08
C GLU A 108 -10.84 4.65 -16.54
N VAL A 109 -10.21 4.46 -15.37
CA VAL A 109 -10.15 3.14 -14.71
C VAL A 109 -11.54 2.70 -14.22
N ASP A 110 -12.31 3.61 -13.61
CA ASP A 110 -13.65 3.31 -13.14
C ASP A 110 -14.62 3.02 -14.29
N GLU A 111 -14.45 3.72 -15.43
CA GLU A 111 -15.20 3.41 -16.64
C GLU A 111 -14.87 2.02 -17.18
N ALA A 112 -13.58 1.68 -17.25
CA ALA A 112 -13.16 0.36 -17.70
C ALA A 112 -13.71 -0.76 -16.79
N ARG A 113 -13.77 -0.53 -15.47
CA ARG A 113 -14.38 -1.46 -14.50
C ARG A 113 -15.87 -1.65 -14.77
N ARG A 114 -16.61 -0.55 -14.93
CA ARG A 114 -18.05 -0.57 -15.21
C ARG A 114 -18.37 -1.36 -16.48
N ILE A 115 -17.65 -1.10 -17.56
CA ILE A 115 -17.79 -1.83 -18.83
C ILE A 115 -17.52 -3.34 -18.65
N PHE A 116 -16.53 -3.72 -17.84
CA PHE A 116 -16.24 -5.12 -17.57
C PHE A 116 -17.35 -5.80 -16.77
N ASP A 117 -17.83 -5.17 -15.70
CA ASP A 117 -18.90 -5.71 -14.85
C ASP A 117 -20.21 -5.87 -15.63
N GLU A 118 -20.52 -4.93 -16.54
CA GLU A 118 -21.67 -5.01 -17.45
C GLU A 118 -21.55 -6.17 -18.45
N ARG A 119 -20.33 -6.51 -18.90
CA ARG A 119 -20.07 -7.69 -19.77
C ARG A 119 -20.10 -9.01 -18.99
N GLY A 120 -19.82 -8.97 -17.68
CA GLY A 120 -19.77 -10.12 -16.78
C GLY A 120 -21.14 -10.59 -16.26
N LEU A 121 -22.23 -9.91 -16.63
CA LEU A 121 -23.61 -10.34 -16.36
C LEU A 121 -24.25 -11.01 -17.60
N PRO A 122 -24.02 -12.31 -17.88
CA PRO A 122 -24.91 -13.05 -18.75
C PRO A 122 -26.26 -13.23 -18.02
N GLY A 123 -27.35 -12.91 -18.72
CA GLY A 123 -28.68 -12.70 -18.18
C GLY A 123 -29.10 -13.65 -17.06
N SER A 124 -29.52 -13.05 -15.93
CA SER A 124 -30.56 -13.63 -15.08
C SER A 124 -31.87 -13.65 -15.88
N GLY A 125 -31.97 -14.61 -16.81
CA GLY A 125 -33.22 -14.99 -17.44
C GLY A 125 -34.15 -15.50 -16.35
N THR A 126 -35.03 -14.63 -15.89
CA THR A 126 -36.31 -15.00 -15.31
C THR A 126 -37.06 -15.91 -16.30
N ASP A 127 -37.00 -17.22 -16.12
CA ASP A 127 -38.11 -18.12 -16.43
C ASP A 127 -38.00 -19.39 -15.55
N PHE A 128 -38.45 -19.28 -14.30
CA PHE A 128 -38.88 -20.46 -13.55
C PHE A 128 -40.41 -20.49 -13.55
N ARG A 129 -40.99 -20.88 -14.69
CA ARG A 129 -42.38 -21.35 -14.73
C ARG A 129 -42.44 -22.75 -14.13
N ILE A 130 -43.04 -22.85 -12.94
CA ILE A 130 -43.51 -24.12 -12.39
C ILE A 130 -44.80 -24.49 -13.14
N PRO A 131 -44.89 -25.63 -13.84
CA PRO A 131 -46.18 -26.11 -14.31
C PRO A 131 -46.96 -26.67 -13.11
N THR A 132 -48.04 -25.99 -12.71
CA THR A 132 -49.09 -26.58 -11.87
C THR A 132 -49.92 -27.51 -12.74
N THR A 133 -49.77 -28.83 -12.56
CA THR A 133 -50.73 -29.81 -13.07
C THR A 133 -51.88 -29.98 -12.08
N SER A 134 -53.10 -29.94 -12.63
CA SER A 134 -54.39 -30.16 -11.98
C SER A 134 -54.58 -31.54 -11.37
#